data_AF-A0A4R2T4S6-F1
#
_entry.id   AF-A0A4R2T4S6-F1
#
_cell.length_a   1.000
_cell.length_b   1.000
_cell.length_c   1.000
_cell.angle_alpha   90.00
_cell.angle_beta   90.00
_cell.angle_gamma   90.00
#
_symmetry.space_group_name_H-M   'P 1'
#
loop_
_entity.id
_entity.type
_entity.pdbx_description
1 polymer ?
#
loop_
_entity_poly.entity_id
_entity_poly.type
_entity_poly.pdbx_seq_one_letter_code
_entity_poly.pdbx_strand_id
1 'polypeptide(L)'
;MNKLFFFSFFILLSSCNFIFPMSYDPAHGGAFFYNFCEKDIEWRNERFSDKEYENNKKYRKKIIKSGESLFAIFTMSEQSYEERKESAKKEYFIEEGSDIKKYFLFDMPFKEGRENFIACPENAKPTGDGNWIRAK
;
A
#
# COMPACT_ATOMS: atom_id res chain seq x y z
N MET A 1 64.05 -14.80 -13.89
CA MET A 1 62.88 -13.92 -14.05
C MET A 1 61.61 -14.77 -14.12
N ASN A 2 60.58 -14.36 -13.37
CA ASN A 2 59.16 -14.57 -13.68
C ASN A 2 58.52 -15.95 -13.42
N LYS A 3 58.57 -16.46 -12.19
CA LYS A 3 57.53 -17.39 -11.69
C LYS A 3 56.84 -16.95 -10.39
N LEU A 4 57.47 -16.09 -9.59
CA LEU A 4 56.85 -15.56 -8.37
C LEU A 4 55.81 -14.45 -8.61
N PHE A 5 55.88 -13.74 -9.74
CA PHE A 5 54.96 -12.64 -10.03
C PHE A 5 53.58 -13.09 -10.54
N PHE A 6 53.45 -14.30 -11.09
CA PHE A 6 52.19 -14.77 -11.66
C PHE A 6 51.19 -15.25 -10.60
N PHE A 7 51.67 -15.75 -9.46
CA PHE A 7 50.80 -16.21 -8.38
C PHE A 7 50.22 -15.06 -7.54
N SER A 8 50.92 -13.92 -7.47
CA SER A 8 50.46 -12.76 -6.70
C SER A 8 49.31 -12.01 -7.39
N PHE A 9 49.13 -12.17 -8.70
CA PHE A 9 48.07 -11.48 -9.45
C PHE A 9 46.71 -12.20 -9.36
N PHE A 10 46.70 -13.52 -9.11
CA PHE A 10 45.46 -14.28 -8.99
C PHE A 10 44.79 -14.14 -7.62
N ILE A 11 45.55 -13.91 -6.55
CA ILE A 11 45.02 -13.80 -5.18
C ILE A 11 44.31 -12.43 -4.96
N LEU A 12 44.71 -11.40 -5.71
CA LEU A 12 44.07 -10.08 -5.66
C LEU A 12 42.76 -9.97 -6.46
N LEU A 13 42.49 -10.92 -7.36
CA LEU A 13 41.22 -10.96 -8.12
C LEU A 13 40.15 -11.82 -7.45
N SER A 14 40.53 -12.70 -6.51
CA SER A 14 39.60 -13.52 -5.73
C SER A 14 38.99 -12.81 -4.50
N SER A 15 39.55 -11.67 -4.07
CA SER A 15 39.07 -10.94 -2.89
C SER A 15 37.96 -9.92 -3.17
N CYS A 16 37.60 -9.67 -4.44
CA CYS A 16 36.50 -8.76 -4.79
C CYS A 16 35.12 -9.43 -4.92
N ASN A 17 35.00 -10.75 -4.74
CA ASN A 17 33.73 -11.48 -4.96
C ASN A 17 32.91 -11.81 -3.70
N PHE A 18 33.24 -11.26 -2.53
CA PHE A 18 32.55 -11.62 -1.28
C PHE A 18 32.14 -10.45 -0.37
N ILE A 19 32.08 -9.24 -0.91
CA ILE A 19 31.55 -8.09 -0.15
C ILE A 19 30.42 -7.49 -0.97
N PHE A 20 29.22 -7.91 -0.62
CA PHE A 20 27.97 -7.14 -0.49
C PHE A 20 26.87 -8.19 -0.60
N PRO A 21 26.31 -8.70 0.53
CA PRO A 21 25.01 -9.35 0.43
C PRO A 21 24.12 -8.31 -0.24
N MET A 22 23.64 -8.64 -1.44
CA MET A 22 22.68 -7.84 -2.18
C MET A 22 21.56 -7.53 -1.19
N SER A 23 21.53 -6.31 -0.68
CA SER A 23 20.51 -5.88 0.26
C SER A 23 19.23 -6.01 -0.51
N TYR A 24 18.46 -7.07 -0.25
CA TYR A 24 17.17 -7.30 -0.85
C TYR A 24 16.26 -6.18 -0.35
N ASP A 25 16.19 -5.10 -1.13
CA ASP A 25 15.20 -4.05 -0.93
C ASP A 25 13.87 -4.65 -1.33
N PRO A 26 12.96 -4.91 -0.38
CA PRO A 26 11.71 -5.56 -0.72
C PRO A 26 10.95 -4.66 -1.71
N ALA A 27 10.30 -5.26 -2.70
CA ALA A 27 9.48 -4.49 -3.62
C ALA A 27 8.40 -3.72 -2.84
N HIS A 28 8.14 -2.48 -3.22
CA HIS A 28 7.15 -1.63 -2.56
C HIS A 28 5.98 -1.37 -3.51
N GLY A 29 4.77 -1.42 -2.96
CA GLY A 29 3.53 -1.06 -3.64
C GLY A 29 2.89 0.16 -3.00
N GLY A 30 1.88 0.70 -3.69
CA GLY A 30 1.13 1.88 -3.29
C GLY A 30 -0.38 1.60 -3.24
N ALA A 31 -1.01 1.99 -2.14
CA ALA A 31 -2.45 1.96 -1.96
C ALA A 31 -3.01 3.38 -1.99
N PHE A 32 -4.02 3.62 -2.83
CA PHE A 32 -4.77 4.86 -2.89
C PHE A 32 -6.13 4.67 -2.24
N PHE A 33 -6.44 5.48 -1.24
CA PHE A 33 -7.75 5.53 -0.60
C PHE A 33 -8.46 6.79 -1.09
N TYR A 34 -9.50 6.64 -1.90
CA TYR A 34 -10.28 7.73 -2.45
C TYR A 34 -11.53 7.98 -1.62
N ASN A 35 -11.80 9.24 -1.28
CA ASN A 35 -13.07 9.64 -0.70
C ASN A 35 -13.96 10.36 -1.72
N PHE A 36 -14.89 9.63 -2.35
CA PHE A 36 -15.92 10.22 -3.20
C PHE A 36 -17.26 10.43 -2.49
N CYS A 37 -17.32 10.21 -1.18
CA CYS A 37 -18.47 10.56 -0.36
C CYS A 37 -18.61 12.09 -0.26
N GLU A 38 -19.80 12.57 0.12
CA GLU A 38 -20.05 13.99 0.35
C GLU A 38 -19.40 14.50 1.64
N LYS A 39 -19.10 13.59 2.57
CA LYS A 39 -18.54 13.88 3.88
C LYS A 39 -17.12 13.36 4.02
N ASP A 40 -16.42 13.86 5.02
CA ASP A 40 -15.14 13.30 5.46
C ASP A 40 -15.35 11.85 5.95
N ILE A 41 -14.33 11.02 5.75
CA ILE A 41 -14.36 9.62 6.18
C ILE A 41 -13.21 9.33 7.15
N GLU A 42 -13.50 8.54 8.18
CA GLU A 42 -12.49 7.93 9.03
C GLU A 42 -12.17 6.53 8.50
N TRP A 43 -10.97 6.35 7.94
CA TRP A 43 -10.46 5.04 7.52
C TRP A 43 -10.07 4.20 8.75
N ARG A 44 -10.61 2.98 8.82
CA ARG A 44 -10.38 2.00 9.88
C ARG A 44 -10.13 0.59 9.30
N ASN A 45 -9.69 -0.31 10.17
CA ASN A 45 -9.38 -1.71 9.87
C ASN A 45 -9.96 -2.61 10.97
N GLU A 46 -10.61 -3.71 10.58
CA GLU A 46 -11.29 -4.64 11.50
C GLU A 46 -10.35 -5.32 12.50
N ARG A 47 -9.05 -5.36 12.22
CA ARG A 47 -8.04 -5.92 13.13
C ARG A 47 -7.93 -5.13 14.44
N PHE A 48 -8.45 -3.91 14.48
CA PHE A 48 -8.36 -3.02 15.62
C PHE A 48 -9.77 -2.72 16.15
N SER A 49 -9.95 -2.86 17.47
CA SER A 49 -11.24 -2.57 18.11
C SER A 49 -11.56 -1.07 18.10
N ASP A 50 -12.84 -0.72 18.19
CA ASP A 50 -13.27 0.69 18.29
C ASP A 50 -12.61 1.40 19.50
N LYS A 51 -12.43 0.69 20.62
CA LYS A 51 -11.69 1.17 21.79
C LYS A 51 -10.23 1.51 21.48
N GLU A 52 -9.57 0.77 20.59
CA GLU A 52 -8.21 1.11 20.17
C GLU A 52 -8.14 2.39 19.36
N TYR A 53 -9.14 2.66 18.51
CA TYR A 53 -9.25 3.92 17.77
C TYR A 53 -9.56 5.11 18.68
N GLU A 54 -10.38 4.90 19.71
CA GLU A 54 -10.70 5.93 20.71
C GLU A 54 -9.53 6.26 21.63
N ASN A 55 -8.69 5.27 21.96
CA ASN A 55 -7.54 5.48 22.85
C ASN A 55 -6.31 6.00 22.09
N ASN A 56 -6.17 5.68 20.79
CA ASN A 56 -5.03 6.09 19.96
C ASN A 56 -5.41 7.16 18.93
N LYS A 57 -6.24 8.13 19.33
CA LYS A 57 -6.83 9.14 18.42
C LYS A 57 -5.81 9.84 17.52
N LYS A 58 -4.59 10.09 18.01
CA LYS A 58 -3.56 10.84 17.29
C LYS A 58 -2.82 10.03 16.21
N TYR A 59 -2.72 8.71 16.37
CA TYR A 59 -1.87 7.87 15.51
C TYR A 59 -2.65 6.93 14.60
N ARG A 60 -3.93 6.65 14.89
CA ARG A 60 -4.73 5.69 14.13
C ARG A 60 -5.93 6.28 13.40
N LYS A 61 -6.40 7.48 13.76
CA LYS A 61 -7.45 8.15 12.99
C LYS A 61 -6.88 8.70 11.72
N LYS A 62 -7.18 8.04 10.60
CA LYS A 62 -6.86 8.54 9.27
C LYS A 62 -8.13 9.15 8.69
N ILE A 63 -8.24 10.47 8.81
CA ILE A 63 -9.33 11.22 8.20
C ILE A 63 -8.95 11.53 6.76
N ILE A 64 -9.83 11.19 5.82
CA ILE A 64 -9.71 11.53 4.41
C ILE A 64 -10.85 12.49 4.09
N LYS A 65 -10.54 13.74 3.74
CA LYS A 65 -11.57 14.74 3.50
C LYS A 65 -12.39 14.43 2.26
N SER A 66 -13.61 14.94 2.19
CA SER A 66 -14.45 14.77 0.99
C SER A 66 -13.72 15.26 -0.26
N GLY A 67 -13.69 14.40 -1.30
CA GLY A 67 -13.02 14.69 -2.57
C GLY A 67 -11.49 14.56 -2.55
N GLU A 68 -10.88 14.26 -1.40
CA GLU A 68 -9.45 14.01 -1.29
C GLU A 68 -9.11 12.51 -1.40
N SER A 69 -7.82 12.23 -1.59
CA SER A 69 -7.28 10.88 -1.58
C SER A 69 -6.07 10.79 -0.66
N LEU A 70 -5.91 9.65 0.00
CA LEU A 70 -4.73 9.33 0.79
C LEU A 70 -3.89 8.27 0.08
N PHE A 71 -2.58 8.50 0.00
CA PHE A 71 -1.63 7.51 -0.50
C PHE A 71 -0.92 6.81 0.67
N ALA A 72 -0.81 5.50 0.61
CA ALA A 72 -0.07 4.67 1.55
C ALA A 72 0.92 3.77 0.80
N ILE A 73 2.09 3.56 1.37
CA ILE A 73 3.10 2.64 0.84
C ILE A 73 3.02 1.35 1.65
N PHE A 74 3.09 0.21 0.99
CA PHE A 74 3.21 -1.10 1.62
C PHE A 74 4.35 -1.90 1.01
N THR A 75 4.91 -2.79 1.80
CA THR A 75 5.86 -3.79 1.30
C THR A 75 5.09 -4.83 0.52
N MET A 76 5.43 -5.04 -0.75
CA MET A 76 4.87 -6.11 -1.55
C MET A 76 5.29 -7.43 -0.93
N SER A 77 4.29 -8.25 -0.62
CA SER A 77 4.49 -9.63 -0.22
C SER A 77 4.20 -10.53 -1.42
N GLU A 78 4.65 -11.79 -1.36
CA GLU A 78 4.32 -12.83 -2.33
C GLU A 78 2.83 -13.24 -2.32
N GLN A 79 1.96 -12.44 -1.69
CA GLN A 79 0.53 -12.68 -1.65
C GLN A 79 -0.08 -12.67 -3.05
N SER A 80 -0.89 -13.69 -3.31
CA SER A 80 -1.75 -13.78 -4.47
C SER A 80 -2.78 -12.64 -4.49
N TYR A 81 -3.35 -12.40 -5.67
CA TYR A 81 -4.44 -11.43 -5.86
C TYR A 81 -5.61 -11.67 -4.88
N GLU A 82 -6.04 -12.91 -4.70
CA GLU A 82 -7.17 -13.23 -3.83
C GLU A 82 -6.84 -12.98 -2.35
N GLU A 83 -5.62 -13.27 -1.90
CA GLU A 83 -5.19 -12.99 -0.51
C GLU A 83 -5.16 -11.48 -0.22
N ARG A 84 -4.75 -10.68 -1.20
CA ARG A 84 -4.77 -9.22 -1.09
C ARG A 84 -6.19 -8.69 -1.07
N LYS A 85 -7.06 -9.22 -1.92
CA LYS A 85 -8.49 -8.89 -1.94
C LYS A 85 -9.18 -9.26 -0.62
N GLU A 86 -8.91 -10.44 -0.05
CA GLU A 86 -9.42 -10.82 1.27
C GLU A 86 -8.88 -9.93 2.39
N SER A 87 -7.63 -9.49 2.29
CA SER A 87 -7.05 -8.54 3.23
C SER A 87 -7.71 -7.16 3.12
N ALA A 88 -8.00 -6.70 1.90
CA ALA A 88 -8.66 -5.44 1.62
C ALA A 88 -10.09 -5.35 2.19
N LYS A 89 -10.81 -6.48 2.28
CA LYS A 89 -12.14 -6.52 2.91
C LYS A 89 -12.13 -6.13 4.40
N LYS A 90 -10.98 -6.18 5.06
CA LYS A 90 -10.82 -5.76 6.46
C LYS A 90 -10.70 -4.24 6.59
N GLU A 91 -10.45 -3.53 5.49
CA GLU A 91 -10.42 -2.07 5.46
C GLU A 91 -11.86 -1.55 5.30
N TYR A 92 -12.25 -0.64 6.18
CA TYR A 92 -13.58 -0.03 6.18
C TYR A 92 -13.49 1.45 6.52
N PHE A 93 -14.58 2.17 6.33
CA PHE A 93 -14.68 3.57 6.69
C PHE A 93 -16.00 3.89 7.39
N ILE A 94 -15.99 5.01 8.11
CA ILE A 94 -17.17 5.61 8.72
C ILE A 94 -17.23 7.06 8.26
N GLU A 95 -18.36 7.48 7.71
CA GLU A 95 -18.59 8.88 7.34
C GLU A 95 -18.79 9.76 8.57
N GLU A 96 -18.38 11.03 8.47
CA GLU A 96 -18.57 12.00 9.53
C GLU A 96 -20.05 12.11 9.97
N GLY A 97 -20.26 12.00 11.29
CA GLY A 97 -21.59 12.02 11.89
C GLY A 97 -22.39 10.73 11.74
N SER A 98 -21.79 9.65 11.22
CA SER A 98 -22.37 8.30 11.16
C SER A 98 -21.67 7.36 12.14
N ASP A 99 -22.35 6.29 12.54
CA ASP A 99 -21.81 5.12 13.24
C ASP A 99 -21.82 3.85 12.36
N ILE A 100 -22.33 3.97 11.14
CA ILE A 100 -22.45 2.86 10.19
C ILE A 100 -21.10 2.55 9.56
N LYS A 101 -20.66 1.29 9.68
CA LYS A 101 -19.48 0.75 9.01
C LYS A 101 -19.79 0.51 7.53
N LYS A 102 -19.00 1.10 6.64
CA LYS A 102 -19.07 0.92 5.18
C LYS A 102 -17.74 0.41 4.66
N TYR A 103 -17.76 -0.41 3.61
CA TYR A 103 -16.56 -1.01 3.05
C TYR A 103 -16.16 -0.34 1.75
N PHE A 104 -14.85 -0.24 1.52
CA PHE A 104 -14.34 0.26 0.25
C PHE A 104 -14.63 -0.74 -0.87
N LEU A 105 -14.96 -0.23 -2.06
CA LEU A 105 -14.77 -1.02 -3.27
C LEU A 105 -13.28 -1.16 -3.51
N PHE A 106 -12.81 -2.40 -3.64
CA PHE A 106 -11.41 -2.71 -3.90
C PHE A 106 -11.18 -2.93 -5.40
N ASP A 107 -10.20 -2.22 -5.95
CA ASP A 107 -9.77 -2.32 -7.33
C ASP A 107 -8.24 -2.45 -7.37
N MET A 108 -7.73 -3.45 -8.08
CA MET A 108 -6.30 -3.67 -8.27
C MET A 108 -6.04 -3.66 -9.77
N PRO A 109 -5.67 -2.51 -10.35
CA PRO A 109 -5.38 -2.44 -11.78
C PRO A 109 -4.19 -3.36 -12.11
N PHE A 110 -4.16 -3.92 -13.32
CA PHE A 110 -3.14 -4.88 -13.78
C PHE A 110 -1.67 -4.41 -13.68
N LYS A 111 -1.41 -3.15 -13.32
CA LYS A 111 -0.07 -2.66 -13.00
C LYS A 111 0.32 -3.14 -11.60
N GLU A 112 1.27 -4.06 -11.57
CA GLU A 112 1.82 -4.66 -10.35
C GLU A 112 2.16 -3.58 -9.30
N GLY A 113 1.68 -3.78 -8.08
CA GLY A 113 2.01 -2.92 -6.94
C GLY A 113 1.03 -1.79 -6.65
N ARG A 114 -0.08 -1.62 -7.39
CA ARG A 114 -1.10 -0.60 -7.06
C ARG A 114 -2.40 -1.22 -6.52
N GLU A 115 -2.89 -0.66 -5.42
CA GLU A 115 -4.22 -0.95 -4.87
C GLU A 115 -5.05 0.32 -4.80
N ASN A 116 -6.34 0.24 -5.13
CA ASN A 116 -7.30 1.32 -4.98
C ASN A 116 -8.41 0.88 -4.02
N PHE A 117 -8.69 1.73 -3.04
CA PHE A 117 -9.79 1.62 -2.10
C PHE A 117 -10.74 2.80 -2.35
N ILE A 118 -11.94 2.51 -2.84
CA ILE A 118 -12.89 3.52 -3.31
C ILE A 118 -14.07 3.62 -2.34
N ALA A 119 -14.20 4.75 -1.64
CA ALA A 119 -15.38 5.06 -0.82
C ALA A 119 -16.45 5.76 -1.66
N CYS A 120 -17.72 5.37 -1.47
CA CYS A 120 -18.88 5.84 -2.23
C CYS A 120 -18.71 5.70 -3.77
N PRO A 121 -18.49 4.47 -4.27
CA PRO A 121 -18.19 4.22 -5.69
C PRO A 121 -19.30 4.64 -6.66
N GLU A 122 -20.55 4.76 -6.18
CA GLU A 122 -21.70 5.28 -6.94
C GLU A 122 -21.53 6.73 -7.43
N ASN A 123 -20.58 7.46 -6.84
CA ASN A 123 -20.22 8.84 -7.19
C ASN A 123 -18.92 8.91 -8.00
N ALA A 124 -18.36 7.77 -8.41
CA ALA A 124 -17.05 7.70 -9.04
C ALA A 124 -17.10 6.86 -10.32
N LYS A 125 -16.06 7.02 -11.15
CA LYS A 125 -15.83 6.15 -12.31
C LYS A 125 -14.33 5.91 -12.54
N PRO A 126 -13.95 4.72 -13.04
CA PRO A 126 -12.59 4.48 -13.48
C PRO A 126 -12.28 5.30 -14.74
N THR A 127 -11.02 5.69 -14.90
CA THR A 127 -10.53 6.48 -16.06
C THR A 127 -9.84 5.62 -17.11
N GLY A 128 -9.62 4.34 -16.85
CA GLY A 128 -8.97 3.40 -17.76
C GLY A 128 -7.44 3.33 -17.63
N ASP A 129 -6.80 4.29 -16.95
CA ASP A 129 -5.35 4.28 -16.68
C ASP A 129 -4.98 3.69 -15.29
N GLY A 130 -5.98 3.21 -14.55
CA GLY A 130 -5.89 2.72 -13.17
C GLY A 130 -6.22 3.76 -12.09
N ASN A 131 -6.63 4.98 -12.47
CA ASN A 131 -7.14 6.01 -11.56
C ASN A 131 -8.68 6.04 -11.53
N TRP A 132 -9.21 6.62 -10.45
CA TRP A 132 -10.63 6.90 -10.27
C TRP A 132 -10.87 8.40 -10.13
N ILE A 133 -11.98 8.88 -10.67
CA ILE A 133 -12.39 10.28 -10.59
C ILE A 133 -13.85 10.40 -10.15
N ARG A 134 -14.20 11.56 -9.61
CA ARG A 134 -15.58 11.92 -9.29
C ARG A 134 -16.41 12.00 -10.57
N ALA A 135 -17.57 11.36 -10.56
CA ALA A 135 -18.52 11.32 -11.66
C ALA A 135 -19.79 12.14 -11.40
N LYS A 136 -20.05 12.49 -10.13
CA LYS A 136 -21.15 13.32 -9.65
C LYS A 136 -20.65 14.37 -8.67
#